data_AF-A0A831PQF9-F1
#
_entry.id   AF-A0A831PQF9-F1
#
_cell.length_a   1.000
_cell.length_b   1.000
_cell.length_c   1.000
_cell.angle_alpha   90.00
_cell.angle_beta   90.00
_cell.angle_gamma   90.00
#
_symmetry.space_group_name_H-M   'P 1'
#
loop_
_entity.id
_entity.type
_entity.pdbx_description
1 polymer ?
#
loop_
_entity_poly.entity_id
_entity_poly.type
_entity_poly.pdbx_seq_one_letter_code
_entity_poly.pdbx_strand_id
1 'polypeptide(L)'
;MDHRLSSKLAAGAAILLVTAGLALAQAGRGTARINGVVVDAQGNPVAGAKLTLVFTKSGGTTLEATTDKKGEWAVMGVGTGNWDVTVNAEGWIPVTQRIYTSQLNRNPKFSIQLQQKAEGTGIVQDEATFQMLEEGNAFFQEGKYDTALIMYQDFLAKNPGAYQVLLNIGDCHREKGEYDQAIESYNKLIEQADTDSTMGRNMGAKGLAAIGLCYLKQDDLPKAQEYFMKSIEMAPQDENLPYNVAEIYFSNSQIDDAIKYFEMAIQIKPDWPDPYLRAAYAYLNKGESAKAAEHLEKFVQLEPDTERTAQARSILDAIKK
;
A
#
# COMPACT_ATOMS: atom_id res chain seq x y z
N MET A 1 -55.87 -61.49 4.59
CA MET A 1 -56.22 -60.94 5.92
C MET A 1 -54.95 -60.29 6.44
N ASP A 2 -54.70 -59.04 6.05
CA ASP A 2 -55.13 -57.82 6.77
C ASP A 2 -54.10 -57.49 7.86
N HIS A 3 -53.63 -56.27 8.08
CA HIS A 3 -53.72 -55.00 7.40
C HIS A 3 -52.54 -54.15 7.95
N ARG A 4 -52.11 -53.18 7.14
CA ARG A 4 -51.14 -52.10 7.39
C ARG A 4 -50.99 -51.60 8.84
N LEU A 5 -49.77 -51.21 9.23
CA LEU A 5 -49.51 -49.87 9.79
C LEU A 5 -48.02 -49.49 9.72
N SER A 6 -47.83 -48.20 9.44
CA SER A 6 -46.61 -47.48 9.10
C SER A 6 -45.72 -47.14 10.30
N SER A 7 -44.41 -47.12 10.12
CA SER A 7 -43.55 -46.14 10.81
C SER A 7 -42.29 -45.85 10.00
N LYS A 8 -42.20 -44.63 9.48
CA LYS A 8 -40.94 -44.02 9.03
C LYS A 8 -40.09 -43.75 10.27
N LEU A 9 -38.85 -44.24 10.31
CA LEU A 9 -37.82 -43.73 11.20
C LEU A 9 -36.58 -43.44 10.36
N ALA A 10 -36.33 -42.15 10.20
CA ALA A 10 -35.13 -41.62 9.57
C ALA A 10 -33.91 -41.92 10.45
N ALA A 11 -32.84 -42.39 9.82
CA ALA A 11 -31.54 -42.52 10.44
C ALA A 11 -30.96 -41.12 10.75
N GLY A 12 -30.99 -40.74 12.02
CA GLY A 12 -30.21 -39.63 12.55
C GLY A 12 -28.88 -40.15 13.07
N ALA A 13 -27.79 -39.85 12.36
CA ALA A 13 -26.44 -40.10 12.85
C ALA A 13 -26.11 -39.06 13.93
N ALA A 14 -25.80 -39.54 15.13
CA ALA A 14 -25.23 -38.75 16.21
C ALA A 14 -23.71 -38.73 16.08
N ILE A 15 -23.08 -37.55 15.97
CA ILE A 15 -21.63 -37.39 16.21
C ILE A 15 -21.34 -36.05 16.89
N LEU A 16 -20.92 -36.19 18.16
CA LEU A 16 -19.99 -35.39 18.96
C LEU A 16 -20.29 -33.90 19.24
N LEU A 17 -20.82 -33.68 20.45
CA LEU A 17 -20.52 -32.53 21.31
C LEU A 17 -19.00 -32.43 21.51
N VAL A 18 -18.38 -31.45 20.86
CA VAL A 18 -17.15 -30.82 21.35
C VAL A 18 -17.55 -29.48 21.95
N THR A 19 -17.72 -29.45 23.27
CA THR A 19 -17.68 -28.20 24.04
C THR A 19 -16.24 -27.70 24.06
N ALA A 20 -15.79 -27.10 22.96
CA ALA A 20 -14.66 -26.20 22.99
C ALA A 20 -15.23 -24.82 23.34
N GLY A 21 -14.91 -24.33 24.54
CA GLY A 21 -15.35 -23.03 25.00
C GLY A 21 -15.05 -21.96 23.96
N LEU A 22 -16.07 -21.17 23.61
CA LEU A 22 -15.92 -19.86 22.99
C LEU A 22 -15.07 -19.01 23.94
N ALA A 23 -13.75 -19.06 23.80
CA ALA A 23 -12.89 -18.01 24.27
C ALA A 23 -13.19 -16.78 23.39
N LEU A 24 -14.24 -16.05 23.75
CA LEU A 24 -14.52 -14.74 23.18
C LEU A 24 -13.25 -13.90 23.35
N ALA A 25 -12.71 -13.44 22.23
CA ALA A 25 -11.65 -12.44 22.13
C ALA A 25 -11.75 -11.40 23.28
N GLN A 26 -10.85 -11.49 24.28
CA GLN A 26 -10.80 -10.55 25.42
C GLN A 26 -9.80 -9.42 25.21
N ALA A 27 -8.94 -9.51 24.18
CA ALA A 27 -7.92 -8.51 23.93
C ALA A 27 -8.58 -7.17 23.57
N GLY A 28 -8.21 -6.12 24.30
CA GLY A 28 -8.72 -4.76 24.08
C GLY A 28 -10.01 -4.42 24.85
N ARG A 29 -10.66 -5.32 25.59
CA ARG A 29 -11.74 -4.88 26.50
C ARG A 29 -11.18 -4.29 27.78
N GLY A 30 -11.84 -3.28 28.32
CA GLY A 30 -11.45 -2.64 29.58
C GLY A 30 -12.49 -1.68 30.12
N THR A 31 -12.12 -0.88 31.12
CA THR A 31 -13.03 0.08 31.76
C THR A 31 -12.79 1.53 31.34
N ALA A 32 -11.79 1.80 30.50
CA ALA A 32 -11.47 3.16 30.12
C ALA A 32 -12.55 3.76 29.21
N ARG A 33 -12.70 5.08 29.35
CA ARG A 33 -13.40 5.92 28.37
C ARG A 33 -12.37 6.69 27.58
N ILE A 34 -12.59 6.76 26.28
CA ILE A 34 -11.87 7.66 25.38
C ILE A 34 -12.86 8.54 24.66
N ASN A 35 -12.41 9.73 24.28
CA ASN A 35 -13.21 10.68 23.53
C ASN A 35 -12.33 11.55 22.63
N GLY A 36 -12.98 12.20 21.68
CA GLY A 36 -12.30 13.07 20.75
C GLY A 36 -13.23 13.99 20.00
N VAL A 37 -12.65 14.70 19.06
CA VAL A 37 -13.36 15.51 18.07
C VAL A 37 -12.84 15.15 16.68
N VAL A 38 -13.74 15.16 15.69
CA VAL A 38 -13.40 15.08 14.28
C VAL A 38 -13.65 16.47 13.67
N VAL A 39 -12.62 17.02 13.02
CA VAL A 39 -12.66 18.36 12.41
C VAL A 39 -12.17 18.33 10.97
N ASP A 40 -12.51 19.35 10.19
CA ASP A 40 -11.94 19.60 8.87
C ASP A 40 -10.59 20.33 8.94
N ALA A 41 -9.99 20.62 7.78
CA ALA A 41 -8.73 21.34 7.69
C ALA A 41 -8.76 22.77 8.21
N GLN A 42 -9.95 23.36 8.34
CA GLN A 42 -10.19 24.69 8.90
C GLN A 42 -10.57 24.65 10.39
N GLY A 43 -10.66 23.45 10.98
CA GLY A 43 -11.03 23.23 12.38
C GLY A 43 -12.54 23.19 12.64
N ASN A 44 -13.38 23.16 11.60
CA ASN A 44 -14.83 23.04 11.77
C ASN A 44 -15.23 21.60 12.12
N PRO A 45 -16.25 21.40 12.97
CA PRO A 45 -16.68 20.06 13.36
C PRO A 45 -17.30 19.26 12.21
N VAL A 46 -16.90 17.99 12.08
CA VAL A 46 -17.52 17.04 11.13
C VAL A 46 -18.52 16.16 11.86
N ALA A 47 -19.81 16.44 11.66
CA ALA A 47 -20.92 15.72 12.28
C ALA A 47 -21.27 14.42 11.53
N GLY A 48 -21.74 13.39 12.25
CA GLY A 48 -22.17 12.12 11.64
C GLY A 48 -21.05 11.22 11.12
N ALA A 49 -19.79 11.56 11.37
CA ALA A 49 -18.65 10.72 11.02
C ALA A 49 -18.69 9.42 11.83
N LYS A 50 -18.57 8.28 11.17
CA LYS A 50 -18.52 6.95 11.78
C LYS A 50 -17.08 6.62 12.16
N LEU A 51 -16.87 6.16 13.39
CA LEU A 51 -15.58 5.72 13.88
C LEU A 51 -15.62 4.21 14.15
N THR A 52 -14.60 3.50 13.68
CA THR A 52 -14.34 2.10 14.01
C THR A 52 -12.98 2.01 14.71
N LEU A 53 -12.95 1.43 15.90
CA LEU A 53 -11.78 1.32 16.75
C LEU A 53 -11.41 -0.16 16.87
N VAL A 54 -10.25 -0.55 16.36
CA VAL A 54 -9.79 -1.95 16.38
C VAL A 54 -8.56 -2.07 17.27
N PHE A 55 -8.62 -2.95 18.27
CA PHE A 55 -7.45 -3.23 19.10
C PHE A 55 -6.42 -4.01 18.29
N THR A 56 -5.16 -3.55 18.28
CA THR A 56 -4.18 -4.01 17.28
C THR A 56 -3.60 -5.41 17.53
N LYS A 57 -3.94 -6.08 18.65
CA LYS A 57 -3.52 -7.46 18.91
C LYS A 57 -4.49 -8.46 18.26
N SER A 58 -3.97 -9.59 17.78
CA SER A 58 -4.78 -10.67 17.19
C SER A 58 -5.90 -11.10 18.13
N GLY A 59 -7.10 -11.30 17.58
CA GLY A 59 -8.32 -11.52 18.36
C GLY A 59 -8.73 -10.29 19.19
N GLY A 60 -8.45 -9.09 18.70
CA GLY A 60 -8.77 -7.82 19.34
C GLY A 60 -10.24 -7.41 19.23
N THR A 61 -10.69 -6.57 20.16
CA THR A 61 -12.04 -6.02 20.18
C THR A 61 -12.19 -4.90 19.15
N THR A 62 -13.35 -4.86 18.48
CA THR A 62 -13.80 -3.71 17.68
C THR A 62 -14.89 -2.95 18.42
N LEU A 63 -14.78 -1.63 18.46
CA LEU A 63 -15.77 -0.71 19.02
C LEU A 63 -16.16 0.34 17.98
N GLU A 64 -17.36 0.89 18.08
CA GLU A 64 -17.86 1.88 17.13
C GLU A 64 -18.39 3.12 17.84
N ALA A 65 -18.30 4.27 17.17
CA ALA A 65 -18.93 5.51 17.59
C ALA A 65 -19.37 6.34 16.38
N THR A 66 -20.15 7.39 16.63
CA THR A 66 -20.51 8.38 15.62
C THR A 66 -20.38 9.76 16.23
N THR A 67 -19.88 10.73 15.46
CA THR A 67 -19.75 12.10 15.95
C THR A 67 -21.10 12.80 16.05
N ASP A 68 -21.26 13.63 17.08
CA ASP A 68 -22.42 14.50 17.23
C ASP A 68 -22.32 15.76 16.36
N LYS A 69 -23.27 16.70 16.53
CA LYS A 69 -23.30 17.98 15.78
C LYS A 69 -22.08 18.88 16.03
N LYS A 70 -21.31 18.64 17.09
CA LYS A 70 -20.08 19.34 17.44
C LYS A 70 -18.84 18.55 17.01
N GLY A 71 -19.00 17.48 16.23
CA GLY A 71 -17.92 16.61 15.82
C GLY A 71 -17.38 15.73 16.95
N GLU A 72 -18.01 15.73 18.13
CA GLU A 72 -17.51 15.03 19.30
C GLU A 72 -17.94 13.57 19.31
N TRP A 73 -17.06 12.69 19.76
CA TRP A 73 -17.33 11.26 19.91
C TRP A 73 -16.77 10.73 21.23
N ALA A 74 -17.34 9.64 21.71
CA ALA A 74 -16.83 8.94 22.89
C ALA A 74 -17.16 7.44 22.83
N VAL A 75 -16.24 6.63 23.34
CA VAL A 75 -16.38 5.19 23.49
C VAL A 75 -15.99 4.79 24.90
N MET A 76 -16.74 3.86 25.50
CA MET A 76 -16.41 3.22 26.77
C MET A 76 -16.10 1.74 26.53
N GLY A 77 -15.49 1.08 27.49
CA GLY A 77 -15.17 -0.35 27.37
C GLY A 77 -13.76 -0.63 26.83
N VAL A 78 -12.90 0.39 26.82
CA VAL A 78 -11.60 0.35 26.14
C VAL A 78 -10.51 -0.18 27.09
N GLY A 79 -9.79 -1.21 26.65
CA GLY A 79 -8.64 -1.79 27.33
C GLY A 79 -7.33 -1.07 27.00
N THR A 80 -6.36 -1.19 27.90
CA THR A 80 -5.03 -0.58 27.76
C THR A 80 -4.28 -1.15 26.55
N GLY A 81 -3.75 -0.28 25.68
CA GLY A 81 -2.93 -0.65 24.53
C GLY A 81 -3.23 0.19 23.29
N ASN A 82 -2.72 -0.28 22.15
CA ASN A 82 -2.86 0.39 20.86
C ASN A 82 -4.18 0.04 20.17
N TRP A 83 -4.79 1.06 19.57
CA TRP A 83 -6.01 0.98 18.80
C TRP A 83 -5.82 1.71 17.48
N ASP A 84 -6.27 1.10 16.39
CA ASP A 84 -6.43 1.79 15.12
C ASP A 84 -7.85 2.37 15.07
N VAL A 85 -7.95 3.70 14.99
CA VAL A 85 -9.21 4.43 14.90
C VAL A 85 -9.40 4.90 13.48
N THR A 86 -10.29 4.25 12.75
CA THR A 86 -10.68 4.62 11.40
C THR A 86 -11.90 5.52 11.45
N VAL A 87 -11.83 6.69 10.83
CA VAL A 87 -12.94 7.63 10.70
C VAL A 87 -13.40 7.70 9.26
N ASN A 88 -14.69 7.51 9.03
CA ASN A 88 -15.32 7.62 7.72
C ASN A 88 -16.49 8.60 7.78
N ALA A 89 -16.54 9.53 6.82
CA ALA A 89 -17.63 10.48 6.66
C ALA A 89 -17.85 10.77 5.16
N GLU A 90 -19.11 10.98 4.77
CA GLU A 90 -19.46 11.29 3.38
C GLU A 90 -18.79 12.57 2.92
N GLY A 91 -18.14 12.55 1.74
CA GLY A 91 -17.36 13.68 1.22
C GLY A 91 -15.95 13.83 1.79
N TRP A 92 -15.49 12.94 2.67
CA TRP A 92 -14.17 13.00 3.30
C TRP A 92 -13.30 11.78 2.97
N ILE A 93 -11.98 11.98 2.90
CA ILE A 93 -11.03 10.87 2.78
C ILE A 93 -11.00 10.12 4.12
N PRO A 94 -11.21 8.78 4.16
CA PRO A 94 -11.11 8.02 5.40
C PRO A 94 -9.71 8.14 6.00
N VAL A 95 -9.64 8.37 7.32
CA VAL A 95 -8.37 8.49 8.05
C VAL A 95 -8.30 7.42 9.12
N THR A 96 -7.19 6.70 9.17
CA THR A 96 -6.87 5.79 10.28
C THR A 96 -5.76 6.38 11.12
N GLN A 97 -6.03 6.60 12.41
CA GLN A 97 -5.04 7.06 13.38
C GLN A 97 -4.83 6.01 14.45
N ARG A 98 -3.58 5.62 14.68
CA ARG A 98 -3.21 4.78 15.81
C ARG A 98 -3.15 5.60 17.09
N ILE A 99 -3.86 5.17 18.12
CA ILE A 99 -3.85 5.78 19.45
C ILE A 99 -3.46 4.75 20.51
N TYR A 100 -2.82 5.22 21.58
CA TYR A 100 -2.60 4.42 22.78
C TYR A 100 -3.59 4.82 23.86
N THR A 101 -4.12 3.82 24.57
CA THR A 101 -5.10 4.02 25.63
C THR A 101 -4.63 3.38 26.93
N SER A 102 -5.00 3.98 28.07
CA SER A 102 -4.69 3.49 29.41
C SER A 102 -5.97 3.44 30.26
N GLN A 103 -6.12 2.38 31.04
CA GLN A 103 -7.15 2.25 32.06
C GLN A 103 -6.75 2.88 33.40
N LEU A 104 -5.45 3.12 33.61
CA LEU A 104 -4.92 3.66 34.86
C LEU A 104 -4.79 5.18 34.83
N ASN A 105 -4.54 5.73 33.64
CA ASN A 105 -4.34 7.17 33.44
C ASN A 105 -5.50 7.76 32.65
N ARG A 106 -5.77 9.05 32.88
CA ARG A 106 -6.74 9.80 32.07
C ARG A 106 -6.24 9.86 30.62
N ASN A 107 -7.03 9.34 29.68
CA ASN A 107 -6.72 9.44 28.26
C ASN A 107 -6.92 10.89 27.78
N PRO A 108 -6.03 11.39 26.92
CA PRO A 108 -6.21 12.71 26.31
C PRO A 108 -7.44 12.72 25.39
N LYS A 109 -7.99 13.91 25.14
CA LYS A 109 -9.00 14.09 24.09
C LYS A 109 -8.28 14.00 22.74
N PHE A 110 -8.71 13.09 21.89
CA PHE A 110 -8.12 12.91 20.56
C PHE A 110 -8.71 13.91 19.56
N SER A 111 -7.91 14.40 18.63
CA SER A 111 -8.37 15.24 17.53
C SER A 111 -7.99 14.57 16.22
N ILE A 112 -8.98 14.29 15.39
CA ILE A 112 -8.80 13.66 14.08
C ILE A 112 -9.20 14.68 13.04
N GLN A 113 -8.26 15.06 12.17
CA GLN A 113 -8.51 16.00 11.09
C GLN A 113 -8.81 15.23 9.81
N LEU A 114 -9.97 15.50 9.21
CA LEU A 114 -10.33 14.97 7.90
C LEU A 114 -9.97 15.98 6.82
N GLN A 115 -9.57 15.45 5.67
CA GLN A 115 -9.40 16.21 4.44
C GLN A 115 -10.60 15.96 3.55
N GLN A 116 -11.17 17.04 3.02
CA GLN A 116 -12.26 16.93 2.04
C GLN A 116 -11.74 16.17 0.81
N LYS A 117 -12.58 15.30 0.26
CA LYS A 117 -12.33 14.77 -1.08
C LYS A 117 -12.37 15.98 -2.03
N ALA A 118 -11.25 16.32 -2.68
CA ALA A 118 -11.29 17.38 -3.68
C ALA A 118 -12.21 16.93 -4.82
N GLU A 119 -13.06 17.82 -5.35
CA GLU A 119 -13.71 17.56 -6.64
C GLU A 119 -12.60 17.37 -7.68
N GLY A 120 -12.56 16.20 -8.31
CA GLY A 120 -11.47 15.80 -9.21
C GLY A 120 -10.40 14.90 -8.57
N THR A 121 -10.46 14.62 -7.26
CA THR A 121 -9.75 13.44 -6.73
C THR A 121 -10.51 12.21 -7.19
N GLY A 122 -9.91 11.45 -8.11
CA GLY A 122 -10.39 10.15 -8.58
C GLY A 122 -10.51 9.05 -7.52
N ILE A 123 -10.92 9.40 -6.30
CA ILE A 123 -11.37 8.45 -5.29
C ILE A 123 -12.78 8.04 -5.68
N VAL A 124 -12.80 6.99 -6.50
CA VAL A 124 -13.90 6.09 -6.80
C VAL A 124 -15.01 6.16 -5.75
N GLN A 125 -16.15 6.72 -6.15
CA GLN A 125 -17.24 7.05 -5.22
C GLN A 125 -18.21 5.88 -5.00
N ASP A 126 -18.10 4.81 -5.77
CA ASP A 126 -19.00 3.66 -5.74
C ASP A 126 -18.21 2.36 -5.50
N GLU A 127 -18.69 1.55 -4.57
CA GLU A 127 -18.10 0.26 -4.17
C GLU A 127 -17.96 -0.67 -5.40
N ALA A 128 -18.94 -0.66 -6.31
CA ALA A 128 -18.89 -1.43 -7.54
C ALA A 128 -17.79 -0.97 -8.50
N THR A 129 -17.38 0.30 -8.41
CA THR A 129 -16.31 0.86 -9.23
C THR A 129 -14.93 0.53 -8.65
N PHE A 130 -14.79 0.46 -7.32
CA PHE A 130 -13.56 -0.04 -6.68
C PHE A 130 -13.38 -1.52 -6.99
N GLN A 131 -14.47 -2.28 -6.96
CA GLN A 131 -14.46 -3.68 -7.35
C GLN A 131 -13.96 -3.88 -8.79
N MET A 132 -14.37 -3.04 -9.73
CA MET A 132 -13.89 -3.11 -11.11
C MET A 132 -12.37 -2.91 -11.23
N LEU A 133 -11.79 -2.00 -10.44
CA LEU A 133 -10.35 -1.80 -10.40
C LEU A 133 -9.63 -3.04 -9.82
N GLU A 134 -10.15 -3.61 -8.73
CA GLU A 134 -9.59 -4.82 -8.10
C GLU A 134 -9.68 -6.04 -9.02
N GLU A 135 -10.79 -6.21 -9.75
CA GLU A 135 -10.92 -7.26 -10.76
C GLU A 135 -9.93 -7.08 -11.92
N GLY A 136 -9.75 -5.83 -12.39
CA GLY A 136 -8.72 -5.50 -13.37
C GLY A 136 -7.31 -5.86 -12.86
N ASN A 137 -6.99 -5.52 -11.62
CA ASN A 137 -5.71 -5.85 -10.97
C ASN A 137 -5.51 -7.37 -10.87
N ALA A 138 -6.55 -8.12 -10.49
CA ALA A 138 -6.48 -9.58 -10.42
C ALA A 138 -6.19 -10.19 -11.79
N PHE A 139 -6.88 -9.74 -12.85
CA PHE A 139 -6.61 -10.20 -14.22
C PHE A 139 -5.20 -9.83 -14.69
N PHE A 140 -4.69 -8.66 -14.31
CA PHE A 140 -3.32 -8.27 -14.62
C PHE A 140 -2.31 -9.22 -13.97
N GLN A 141 -2.48 -9.55 -12.69
CA GLN A 141 -1.58 -10.49 -11.98
C GLN A 141 -1.64 -11.91 -12.55
N GLU A 142 -2.78 -12.32 -13.11
CA GLU A 142 -2.93 -13.59 -13.83
C GLU A 142 -2.34 -13.56 -15.26
N GLY A 143 -1.79 -12.43 -15.72
CA GLY A 143 -1.28 -12.25 -17.08
C GLY A 143 -2.37 -12.10 -18.14
N LYS A 144 -3.63 -11.94 -17.75
CA LYS A 144 -4.79 -11.76 -18.64
C LYS A 144 -4.96 -10.29 -19.02
N TYR A 145 -3.95 -9.75 -19.71
CA TYR A 145 -3.82 -8.32 -19.95
C TYR A 145 -4.96 -7.71 -20.79
N ASP A 146 -5.50 -8.43 -21.76
CA ASP A 146 -6.64 -7.93 -22.54
C ASP A 146 -7.91 -7.78 -21.69
N THR A 147 -8.16 -8.70 -20.75
CA THR A 147 -9.30 -8.61 -19.83
C THR A 147 -9.10 -7.49 -18.82
N ALA A 148 -7.89 -7.37 -18.26
CA ALA A 148 -7.54 -6.26 -17.38
C ALA A 148 -7.71 -4.90 -18.08
N LEU A 149 -7.27 -4.80 -19.34
CA LEU A 149 -7.40 -3.60 -20.15
C LEU A 149 -8.86 -3.15 -20.32
N ILE A 150 -9.77 -4.08 -20.61
CA ILE A 150 -11.21 -3.78 -20.71
C ILE A 150 -11.73 -3.22 -19.37
N MET A 151 -11.40 -3.88 -18.25
CA MET A 151 -11.84 -3.43 -16.93
C MET A 151 -11.34 -2.02 -16.59
N TYR A 152 -10.06 -1.74 -16.87
CA TYR A 152 -9.47 -0.43 -16.61
C TYR A 152 -10.04 0.68 -17.53
N GLN A 153 -10.30 0.37 -18.80
CA GLN A 153 -10.92 1.30 -19.74
C GLN A 153 -12.36 1.62 -19.34
N ASP A 154 -13.14 0.61 -18.97
CA ASP A 154 -14.51 0.79 -18.47
C ASP A 154 -14.53 1.60 -17.17
N PHE A 155 -13.57 1.34 -16.28
CA PHE A 155 -13.39 2.10 -15.06
C PHE A 155 -13.09 3.58 -15.35
N LEU A 156 -12.14 3.86 -16.26
CA LEU A 156 -11.78 5.22 -16.64
C LEU A 156 -12.96 5.95 -17.30
N ALA A 157 -13.72 5.26 -18.16
CA ALA A 157 -14.89 5.83 -18.81
C ALA A 157 -15.98 6.26 -17.81
N LYS A 158 -16.16 5.49 -16.72
CA LYS A 158 -17.07 5.83 -15.63
C LYS A 158 -16.50 6.87 -14.66
N ASN A 159 -15.17 7.01 -14.60
CA ASN A 159 -14.48 7.89 -13.66
C ASN A 159 -13.39 8.70 -14.36
N PRO A 160 -13.74 9.71 -15.18
CA PRO A 160 -12.74 10.45 -15.97
C PRO A 160 -11.68 11.16 -15.11
N GLY A 161 -11.98 11.49 -13.85
CA GLY A 161 -11.03 12.07 -12.90
C GLY A 161 -10.09 11.06 -12.22
N ALA A 162 -10.30 9.75 -12.42
CA ALA A 162 -9.42 8.70 -11.92
C ALA A 162 -8.31 8.36 -12.93
N TYR A 163 -7.62 9.40 -13.40
CA TYR A 163 -6.61 9.32 -14.44
C TYR A 163 -5.43 8.41 -14.05
N GLN A 164 -5.23 8.11 -12.75
CA GLN A 164 -4.20 7.20 -12.24
C GLN A 164 -4.27 5.80 -12.89
N VAL A 165 -5.47 5.35 -13.27
CA VAL A 165 -5.66 4.06 -13.94
C VAL A 165 -5.00 3.99 -15.32
N LEU A 166 -4.66 5.13 -15.93
CA LEU A 166 -3.88 5.19 -17.17
C LEU A 166 -2.50 4.53 -17.01
N LEU A 167 -1.95 4.50 -15.80
CA LEU A 167 -0.73 3.75 -15.49
C LEU A 167 -0.98 2.25 -15.71
N ASN A 168 -2.07 1.70 -15.15
CA ASN A 168 -2.42 0.29 -15.28
C ASN A 168 -2.75 -0.10 -16.75
N ILE A 169 -3.43 0.80 -17.48
CA ILE A 169 -3.69 0.63 -18.92
C ILE A 169 -2.37 0.56 -19.70
N GLY A 170 -1.46 1.48 -19.43
CA GLY A 170 -0.13 1.47 -20.04
C GLY A 170 0.66 0.21 -19.68
N ASP A 171 0.57 -0.26 -18.44
CA ASP A 171 1.22 -1.50 -18.00
C ASP A 171 0.67 -2.73 -18.72
N CYS A 172 -0.64 -2.82 -18.95
CA CYS A 172 -1.23 -3.87 -19.78
C CYS A 172 -0.62 -3.90 -21.18
N HIS A 173 -0.54 -2.74 -21.84
CA HIS A 173 0.07 -2.64 -23.16
C HIS A 173 1.56 -3.00 -23.13
N ARG A 174 2.29 -2.54 -22.10
CA ARG A 174 3.72 -2.82 -21.92
C ARG A 174 3.99 -4.32 -21.76
N GLU A 175 3.23 -5.02 -20.92
CA GLU A 175 3.39 -6.47 -20.71
C GLU A 175 2.98 -7.29 -21.96
N LYS A 176 2.13 -6.74 -22.82
CA LYS A 176 1.83 -7.31 -24.15
C LYS A 176 2.89 -7.02 -25.21
N GLY A 177 3.90 -6.19 -24.91
CA GLY A 177 4.90 -5.72 -25.89
C GLY A 177 4.41 -4.60 -26.82
N GLU A 178 3.24 -4.03 -26.55
CA GLU A 178 2.60 -2.94 -27.31
C GLU A 178 3.14 -1.58 -26.84
N TYR A 179 4.45 -1.37 -26.98
CA TYR A 179 5.16 -0.25 -26.34
C TYR A 179 4.66 1.14 -26.77
N ASP A 180 4.28 1.34 -28.03
CA ASP A 180 3.75 2.63 -28.50
C ASP A 180 2.43 2.99 -27.80
N GLN A 181 1.54 2.02 -27.61
CA GLN A 181 0.26 2.19 -26.92
C GLN A 181 0.46 2.39 -25.42
N ALA A 182 1.46 1.72 -24.84
CA ALA A 182 1.85 1.93 -23.45
C ALA A 182 2.33 3.39 -23.24
N ILE A 183 3.25 3.86 -24.09
CA ILE A 183 3.78 5.22 -24.04
C ILE A 183 2.68 6.27 -24.25
N GLU A 184 1.72 6.03 -25.16
CA GLU A 184 0.56 6.92 -25.33
C GLU A 184 -0.24 7.04 -24.02
N SER A 185 -0.49 5.92 -23.33
CA SER A 185 -1.23 5.88 -22.07
C SER A 185 -0.49 6.61 -20.94
N TYR A 186 0.83 6.44 -20.85
CA TYR A 186 1.65 7.16 -19.87
C TYR A 186 1.75 8.66 -20.17
N ASN A 187 1.79 9.07 -21.44
CA ASN A 187 1.75 10.48 -21.79
C ASN A 187 0.41 11.13 -21.40
N LYS A 188 -0.72 10.45 -21.61
CA LYS A 188 -2.02 10.91 -21.12
C LYS A 188 -2.05 11.00 -19.59
N LEU A 189 -1.43 10.05 -18.89
CA LEU A 189 -1.28 10.11 -17.43
C LEU A 189 -0.54 11.37 -17.00
N ILE A 190 0.59 11.69 -17.64
CA ILE A 190 1.41 12.86 -17.34
C ILE A 190 0.65 14.16 -17.63
N GLU A 191 -0.04 14.24 -18.76
CA GLU A 191 -0.85 15.43 -19.13
C GLU A 191 -1.94 15.72 -18.10
N GLN A 192 -2.66 14.68 -17.63
CA GLN A 192 -3.67 14.85 -16.58
C GLN A 192 -3.02 15.19 -15.23
N ALA A 193 -1.87 14.57 -14.94
CA ALA A 193 -1.11 14.81 -13.72
C ALA A 193 -0.64 16.27 -13.59
N ASP A 194 -0.31 16.95 -14.69
CA ASP A 194 0.10 18.36 -14.66
C ASP A 194 -1.01 19.30 -14.15
N THR A 195 -2.28 18.85 -14.19
CA THR A 195 -3.43 19.59 -13.67
C THR A 195 -3.76 19.26 -12.20
N ASP A 196 -3.16 18.20 -11.64
CA ASP A 196 -3.38 17.76 -10.25
C ASP A 196 -2.27 18.32 -9.32
N SER A 197 -2.60 19.39 -8.60
CA SER A 197 -1.68 20.03 -7.64
C SER A 197 -1.34 19.20 -6.39
N THR A 198 -2.07 18.11 -6.13
CA THR A 198 -1.91 17.27 -4.94
C THR A 198 -1.02 16.06 -5.22
N MET A 199 -1.39 15.26 -6.23
CA MET A 199 -0.72 13.98 -6.53
C MET A 199 -0.02 13.98 -7.90
N GLY A 200 -0.24 15.02 -8.71
CA GLY A 200 0.22 15.11 -10.08
C GLY A 200 1.71 14.88 -10.23
N ARG A 201 2.53 15.56 -9.44
CA ARG A 201 3.99 15.43 -9.49
C ARG A 201 4.46 13.97 -9.34
N ASN A 202 3.92 13.26 -8.34
CA ASN A 202 4.32 11.87 -8.08
C ASN A 202 3.80 10.92 -9.17
N MET A 203 2.59 11.18 -9.69
CA MET A 203 2.02 10.36 -10.75
C MET A 203 2.71 10.57 -12.10
N GLY A 204 3.04 11.82 -12.44
CA GLY A 204 3.83 12.15 -13.62
C GLY A 204 5.23 11.51 -13.56
N ALA A 205 5.88 11.55 -12.39
CA ALA A 205 7.16 10.88 -12.19
C ALA A 205 7.04 9.36 -12.44
N LYS A 206 5.99 8.69 -11.95
CA LYS A 206 5.73 7.28 -12.24
C LYS A 206 5.50 7.02 -13.73
N GLY A 207 4.74 7.87 -14.41
CA GLY A 207 4.53 7.79 -15.86
C GLY A 207 5.84 7.88 -16.64
N LEU A 208 6.72 8.82 -16.28
CA LEU A 208 8.05 8.96 -16.89
C LEU A 208 8.92 7.72 -16.67
N ALA A 209 8.92 7.15 -15.46
CA ALA A 209 9.64 5.90 -15.21
C ALA A 209 9.08 4.73 -16.02
N ALA A 210 7.75 4.65 -16.18
CA ALA A 210 7.12 3.61 -16.98
C ALA A 210 7.46 3.71 -18.48
N ILE A 211 7.58 4.93 -19.02
CA ILE A 211 8.11 5.16 -20.39
C ILE A 211 9.57 4.70 -20.47
N GLY A 212 10.40 5.01 -19.47
CA GLY A 212 11.78 4.53 -19.40
C GLY A 212 11.87 3.00 -19.44
N LEU A 213 10.97 2.31 -18.73
CA LEU A 213 10.87 0.85 -18.76
C LEU A 213 10.45 0.30 -20.13
N CYS A 214 9.56 0.97 -20.86
CA CYS A 214 9.25 0.59 -22.25
C CYS A 214 10.49 0.61 -23.13
N TYR A 215 11.26 1.70 -23.10
CA TYR A 215 12.50 1.80 -23.88
C TYR A 215 13.55 0.78 -23.45
N LEU A 216 13.65 0.49 -22.15
CA LEU A 216 14.55 -0.55 -21.64
C LEU A 216 14.16 -1.94 -22.19
N LYS A 217 12.87 -2.26 -22.24
CA LYS A 217 12.36 -3.52 -22.83
C LYS A 217 12.53 -3.61 -24.34
N GLN A 218 12.78 -2.49 -25.00
CA GLN A 218 13.12 -2.39 -26.42
C GLN A 218 14.64 -2.33 -26.66
N ASP A 219 15.46 -2.54 -25.62
CA ASP A 219 16.93 -2.40 -25.63
C ASP A 219 17.44 -0.99 -26.02
N ASP A 220 16.59 0.05 -25.95
CA ASP A 220 16.96 1.46 -26.15
C ASP A 220 17.42 2.07 -24.81
N LEU A 221 18.60 1.64 -24.34
CA LEU A 221 19.20 2.10 -23.08
C LEU A 221 19.34 3.63 -22.99
N PRO A 222 19.77 4.36 -24.03
CA PRO A 222 19.88 5.81 -23.97
C PRO A 222 18.55 6.50 -23.65
N LYS A 223 17.46 6.11 -24.31
CA LYS A 223 16.14 6.68 -24.01
C LYS A 223 15.61 6.24 -22.66
N ALA A 224 15.85 4.99 -22.25
CA ALA A 224 15.47 4.53 -20.93
C ALA A 224 16.09 5.43 -19.84
N GLN A 225 17.40 5.68 -19.93
CA GLN A 225 18.12 6.56 -19.01
C GLN A 225 17.57 7.99 -19.02
N GLU A 226 17.25 8.54 -20.19
CA GLU A 226 16.65 9.88 -20.30
C GLU A 226 15.34 9.98 -19.51
N TYR A 227 14.43 9.03 -19.69
CA TYR A 227 13.11 9.05 -19.03
C TYR A 227 13.17 8.73 -17.54
N PHE A 228 14.07 7.85 -17.10
CA PHE A 228 14.31 7.63 -15.68
C PHE A 228 14.88 8.87 -14.99
N MET A 229 15.79 9.60 -15.64
CA MET A 229 16.29 10.86 -15.10
C MET A 229 15.19 11.92 -15.03
N LYS A 230 14.36 12.06 -16.07
CA LYS A 230 13.18 12.95 -16.04
C LYS A 230 12.23 12.62 -14.89
N SER A 231 12.01 11.32 -14.62
CA SER A 231 11.20 10.86 -13.48
C SER A 231 11.75 11.38 -12.15
N ILE A 232 13.04 11.18 -11.91
CA ILE A 232 13.72 11.61 -10.67
C ILE A 232 13.73 13.14 -10.56
N GLU A 233 13.98 13.87 -11.65
CA GLU A 233 13.96 15.33 -11.68
C GLU A 233 12.56 15.91 -11.38
N MET A 234 11.50 15.18 -11.72
CA MET A 234 10.13 15.61 -11.45
C MET A 234 9.81 15.57 -9.94
N ALA A 235 10.32 14.59 -9.20
CA ALA A 235 10.18 14.51 -7.74
C ALA A 235 11.53 14.20 -7.05
N PRO A 236 12.44 15.18 -6.96
CA PRO A 236 13.85 14.95 -6.59
C PRO A 236 14.07 14.60 -5.11
N GLN A 237 13.01 14.67 -4.29
CA GLN A 237 13.05 14.32 -2.88
C GLN A 237 12.37 12.96 -2.59
N ASP A 238 11.80 12.30 -3.62
CA ASP A 238 11.22 10.97 -3.47
C ASP A 238 12.31 9.93 -3.66
N GLU A 239 12.83 9.40 -2.56
CA GLU A 239 13.88 8.38 -2.55
C GLU A 239 13.43 7.08 -3.25
N ASN A 240 12.12 6.82 -3.32
CA ASN A 240 11.60 5.59 -3.91
C ASN A 240 11.76 5.58 -5.43
N LEU A 241 11.84 6.75 -6.09
CA LEU A 241 12.02 6.83 -7.53
C LEU A 241 13.37 6.24 -7.99
N PRO A 242 14.54 6.73 -7.54
CA PRO A 242 15.81 6.12 -7.92
C PRO A 242 15.91 4.67 -7.44
N TYR A 243 15.35 4.31 -6.27
CA TYR A 243 15.33 2.91 -5.84
C TYR A 243 14.55 1.99 -6.79
N ASN A 244 13.34 2.40 -7.21
CA ASN A 244 12.53 1.61 -8.13
C ASN A 244 13.18 1.51 -9.52
N VAL A 245 13.81 2.59 -9.99
CA VAL A 245 14.62 2.57 -11.24
C VAL A 245 15.80 1.61 -11.10
N ALA A 246 16.48 1.60 -9.95
CA ALA A 246 17.57 0.67 -9.69
C ALA A 246 17.10 -0.79 -9.70
N GLU A 247 15.95 -1.10 -9.09
CA GLU A 247 15.33 -2.44 -9.13
C GLU A 247 14.99 -2.87 -10.56
N ILE A 248 14.51 -1.94 -11.38
CA ILE A 248 14.28 -2.17 -12.81
C ILE A 248 15.59 -2.54 -13.51
N TYR A 249 16.65 -1.77 -13.34
CA TYR A 249 17.94 -2.10 -13.94
C TYR A 249 18.52 -3.43 -13.42
N PHE A 250 18.42 -3.67 -12.12
CA PHE A 250 18.89 -4.90 -11.48
C PHE A 250 18.19 -6.14 -12.05
N SER A 251 16.87 -6.10 -12.18
CA SER A 251 16.06 -7.19 -12.76
C SER A 251 16.32 -7.43 -14.25
N ASN A 252 16.80 -6.41 -14.98
CA ASN A 252 17.22 -6.53 -16.38
C ASN A 252 18.76 -6.70 -16.53
N SER A 253 19.45 -7.14 -15.47
CA SER A 253 20.89 -7.44 -15.44
C SER A 253 21.81 -6.25 -15.80
N GLN A 254 21.32 -5.02 -15.78
CA GLN A 254 22.11 -3.80 -15.98
C GLN A 254 22.72 -3.37 -14.64
N ILE A 255 23.71 -4.13 -14.17
CA ILE A 255 24.20 -4.05 -12.79
C ILE A 255 24.84 -2.70 -12.45
N ASP A 256 25.60 -2.10 -13.38
CA ASP A 256 26.27 -0.82 -13.15
C ASP A 256 25.26 0.35 -13.00
N ASP A 257 24.23 0.39 -13.84
CA ASP A 257 23.14 1.37 -13.72
C ASP A 257 22.35 1.15 -12.43
N ALA A 258 22.04 -0.11 -12.07
CA ALA A 258 21.36 -0.42 -10.82
C ALA A 258 22.13 0.15 -9.60
N ILE A 259 23.44 -0.08 -9.53
CA ILE A 259 24.31 0.47 -8.49
C ILE A 259 24.21 2.00 -8.45
N LYS A 260 24.36 2.67 -9.60
CA LYS A 260 24.27 4.13 -9.69
C LYS A 260 22.98 4.67 -9.06
N TYR A 261 21.83 4.06 -9.37
CA TYR A 261 20.54 4.53 -8.87
C TYR A 261 20.27 4.11 -7.41
N PHE A 262 20.77 2.96 -6.93
CA PHE A 262 20.73 2.65 -5.49
C PHE A 262 21.55 3.67 -4.69
N GLU A 263 22.72 4.05 -5.17
CA GLU A 263 23.56 5.08 -4.54
C GLU A 263 22.87 6.45 -4.52
N MET A 264 22.13 6.80 -5.56
CA MET A 264 21.28 8.02 -5.55
C MET A 264 20.20 7.94 -4.48
N ALA A 265 19.51 6.81 -4.33
CA ALA A 265 18.52 6.62 -3.26
C ALA A 265 19.16 6.74 -1.86
N ILE A 266 20.35 6.18 -1.67
CA ILE A 266 21.16 6.31 -0.45
C ILE A 266 21.52 7.78 -0.16
N GLN A 267 21.90 8.55 -1.19
CA GLN A 267 22.23 9.96 -1.03
C GLN A 267 21.02 10.80 -0.61
N ILE A 268 19.83 10.49 -1.13
CA ILE A 268 18.58 11.17 -0.75
C ILE A 268 18.17 10.79 0.68
N LYS A 269 18.27 9.50 1.04
CA LYS A 269 17.87 8.98 2.35
C LYS A 269 18.91 8.02 2.95
N PRO A 270 19.92 8.54 3.66
CA PRO A 270 21.04 7.73 4.17
C PRO A 270 20.70 6.77 5.31
N ASP A 271 19.51 6.89 5.91
CA ASP A 271 19.01 6.03 6.99
C ASP A 271 18.02 4.96 6.52
N TRP A 272 17.83 4.81 5.20
CA TRP A 272 16.98 3.77 4.62
C TRP A 272 17.78 2.48 4.35
N PRO A 273 17.46 1.35 5.02
CA PRO A 273 18.27 0.13 4.88
C PRO A 273 18.21 -0.53 3.50
N ASP A 274 17.04 -0.56 2.83
CA ASP A 274 16.84 -1.41 1.65
C ASP A 274 17.80 -1.10 0.48
N PRO A 275 18.07 0.18 0.10
CA PRO A 275 19.05 0.51 -0.92
C PRO A 275 20.45 -0.04 -0.65
N TYR A 276 20.91 -0.05 0.60
CA TYR A 276 22.21 -0.64 0.95
C TYR A 276 22.24 -2.15 0.71
N LEU A 277 21.19 -2.86 1.10
CA LEU A 277 21.10 -4.30 0.87
C LEU A 277 21.10 -4.64 -0.62
N ARG A 278 20.32 -3.89 -1.41
CA ARG A 278 20.21 -4.12 -2.86
C ARG A 278 21.48 -3.71 -3.60
N ALA A 279 22.12 -2.60 -3.22
CA ALA A 279 23.44 -2.21 -3.73
C ALA A 279 24.49 -3.27 -3.42
N ALA A 280 24.48 -3.85 -2.21
CA ALA A 280 25.38 -4.95 -1.88
C ALA A 280 25.20 -6.16 -2.80
N TYR A 281 23.95 -6.58 -3.06
CA TYR A 281 23.67 -7.66 -4.01
C TYR A 281 24.14 -7.35 -5.43
N ALA A 282 23.98 -6.09 -5.88
CA ALA A 282 24.50 -5.64 -7.16
C ALA A 282 26.03 -5.69 -7.22
N TYR A 283 26.72 -5.26 -6.16
CA TYR A 283 28.18 -5.39 -6.08
C TYR A 283 28.67 -6.84 -6.02
N LEU A 284 27.93 -7.74 -5.38
CA LEU A 284 28.24 -9.18 -5.41
C LEU A 284 28.10 -9.76 -6.82
N ASN A 285 27.04 -9.41 -7.55
CA ASN A 285 26.87 -9.81 -8.96
C ASN A 285 28.02 -9.32 -9.85
N LYS A 286 28.60 -8.16 -9.50
CA LYS A 286 29.76 -7.59 -10.19
C LYS A 286 31.11 -8.17 -9.73
N GLY A 287 31.14 -8.94 -8.64
CA GLY A 287 32.36 -9.48 -8.03
C GLY A 287 33.14 -8.47 -7.17
N GLU A 288 32.54 -7.31 -6.84
CA GLU A 288 33.16 -6.28 -6.00
C GLU A 288 32.88 -6.53 -4.51
N SER A 289 33.39 -7.64 -3.97
CA SER A 289 33.10 -8.10 -2.60
C SER A 289 33.41 -7.07 -1.50
N ALA A 290 34.43 -6.23 -1.68
CA ALA A 290 34.78 -5.20 -0.70
C ALA A 290 33.67 -4.13 -0.54
N LYS A 291 33.08 -3.67 -1.65
CA LYS A 291 31.97 -2.70 -1.61
C LYS A 291 30.67 -3.34 -1.14
N ALA A 292 30.43 -4.59 -1.56
CA ALA A 292 29.32 -5.36 -1.02
C ALA A 292 29.39 -5.46 0.51
N ALA A 293 30.58 -5.71 1.07
CA ALA A 293 30.77 -5.75 2.51
C ALA A 293 30.49 -4.40 3.19
N GLU A 294 30.97 -3.29 2.63
CA GLU A 294 30.70 -1.94 3.16
C GLU A 294 29.18 -1.67 3.28
N HIS A 295 28.42 -1.99 2.23
CA HIS A 295 26.98 -1.78 2.24
C HIS A 295 26.22 -2.75 3.14
N LEU A 296 26.62 -4.03 3.21
CA LEU A 296 26.01 -4.98 4.16
C LEU A 296 26.27 -4.56 5.60
N GLU A 297 27.46 -4.05 5.91
CA GLU A 297 27.76 -3.50 7.24
C GLU A 297 26.84 -2.33 7.57
N LYS A 298 26.64 -1.41 6.61
CA LYS A 298 25.74 -0.28 6.79
C LYS A 298 24.28 -0.72 6.95
N PHE A 299 23.81 -1.68 6.15
CA PHE A 299 22.49 -2.29 6.29
C PHE A 299 22.29 -2.89 7.69
N VAL A 300 23.25 -3.70 8.16
CA VAL A 300 23.22 -4.34 9.47
C VAL A 300 23.23 -3.33 10.63
N GLN A 301 23.88 -2.18 10.45
CA GLN A 301 23.84 -1.08 11.43
C GLN A 301 22.48 -0.40 11.50
N LEU A 302 21.81 -0.21 10.35
CA LEU A 302 20.52 0.48 10.27
C LEU A 302 19.34 -0.42 10.65
N GLU A 303 19.43 -1.73 10.40
CA GLU A 303 18.41 -2.73 10.74
C GLU A 303 19.01 -3.83 11.63
N PRO A 304 19.10 -3.62 12.96
CA PRO A 304 19.53 -4.67 13.87
C PRO A 304 18.40 -5.69 14.11
N ASP A 305 18.80 -6.94 14.35
CA ASP A 305 17.95 -8.00 14.91
C ASP A 305 16.76 -8.46 14.06
N THR A 306 16.91 -8.51 12.73
CA THR A 306 15.94 -9.16 11.81
C THR A 306 16.52 -10.39 11.12
N GLU A 307 15.65 -11.21 10.51
CA GLU A 307 16.07 -12.36 9.69
C GLU A 307 16.93 -11.89 8.49
N ARG A 308 16.58 -10.76 7.88
CA ARG A 308 17.36 -10.15 6.79
C ARG A 308 18.76 -9.78 7.27
N THR A 309 18.89 -9.26 8.49
CA THR A 309 20.18 -8.97 9.12
C THR A 309 21.01 -10.23 9.35
N ALA A 310 20.39 -11.34 9.77
CA ALA A 310 21.08 -12.62 9.92
C ALA A 310 21.63 -13.14 8.57
N GLN A 311 20.83 -13.03 7.51
CA GLN A 311 21.27 -13.37 6.14
C GLN A 311 22.42 -12.48 5.69
N ALA A 312 22.31 -11.15 5.88
CA ALA A 312 23.36 -10.19 5.56
C ALA A 312 24.68 -10.49 6.29
N ARG A 313 24.64 -10.85 7.57
CA ARG A 313 25.82 -11.28 8.35
C ARG A 313 26.45 -12.56 7.79
N SER A 314 25.63 -13.54 7.41
CA SER A 314 26.14 -14.78 6.81
C SER A 314 26.86 -14.50 5.49
N ILE A 315 26.36 -13.56 4.68
CA ILE A 315 27.01 -13.15 3.43
C ILE A 315 28.33 -12.43 3.74
N LEU A 316 28.33 -11.49 4.70
CA LEU A 316 29.54 -10.80 5.16
C LEU A 316 30.65 -11.77 5.58
N ASP A 317 30.31 -12.79 6.37
CA ASP A 317 31.26 -13.80 6.83
C ASP A 317 31.81 -14.67 5.69
N ALA A 318 31.02 -14.86 4.62
CA ALA A 318 31.44 -15.63 3.45
C ALA A 318 32.39 -14.83 2.56
N ILE A 319 32.15 -13.53 2.35
CA ILE A 319 32.93 -12.70 1.42
C ILE A 319 34.20 -12.09 2.04
N LYS A 320 34.36 -12.16 3.36
CA LYS A 320 35.56 -11.72 4.09
C LYS A 320 36.61 -12.82 4.30
N LYS A 321 36.30 -14.07 3.93
CA LYS A 321 37.23 -15.21 3.96
C LYS A 321 38.06 -15.28 2.70
#